data_AF-A0A2W4MZI3-F1
#
_entry.id   AF-A0A2W4MZI3-F1
#
_cell.length_a   1.000
_cell.length_b   1.000
_cell.length_c   1.000
_cell.angle_alpha   90.00
_cell.angle_beta   90.00
_cell.angle_gamma   90.00
#
_symmetry.space_group_name_H-M   'P 1'
#
loop_
_entity.id
_entity.type
_entity.pdbx_description
1 polymer ?
#
loop_
_entity_poly.entity_id
_entity_poly.type
_entity_poly.pdbx_seq_one_letter_code
_entity_poly.pdbx_strand_id
1 'polypeptide(L)'
;MGGRTVDSNKGVLIVSEDTFITGKIRNCRRAEIYGRVHGELSAEAVHIHEGGSFQGRARADNADISGVLQGNVVVRNLINIRSTGEVSGNVQYGQLAMEEGGSLAAEVRNVPPVIGGDLDLTVYRSRSVVITLEDLTAIDPDDEAKDLTFTVSNAVNGHVAMADAPGAAIETFTQADLEANKVIFRHDGSPGERAGFDVIVTDASGATSGKPQTVNVNVRNR
;
A
#
# COMPACT_ATOMS: atom_id res chain seq x y z
N MET A 1 55.46 -16.68 -0.56
CA MET A 1 54.28 -16.01 -1.14
C MET A 1 53.27 -15.83 -0.02
N GLY A 2 53.08 -14.60 0.46
CA GLY A 2 52.21 -14.29 1.60
C GLY A 2 50.74 -14.39 1.19
N GLY A 3 49.99 -15.27 1.85
CA GLY A 3 48.55 -15.35 1.73
C GLY A 3 47.91 -14.09 2.31
N ARG A 4 47.27 -13.30 1.44
CA ARG A 4 46.42 -12.18 1.83
C ARG A 4 45.18 -12.76 2.50
N THR A 5 45.10 -12.69 3.83
CA THR A 5 43.85 -12.85 4.56
C THR A 5 42.91 -11.73 4.13
N VAL A 6 41.82 -12.08 3.47
CA VAL A 6 40.73 -11.14 3.15
C VAL A 6 40.12 -10.74 4.49
N ASP A 7 40.30 -9.47 4.91
CA ASP A 7 39.67 -8.91 6.12
C ASP A 7 38.15 -8.93 5.96
N SER A 8 37.52 -10.03 6.38
CA SER A 8 36.08 -10.29 6.31
C SER A 8 35.25 -9.37 7.22
N ASN A 9 35.90 -8.56 8.08
CA ASN A 9 35.25 -7.77 9.13
C ASN A 9 35.12 -6.27 8.84
N LYS A 10 35.43 -5.80 7.62
CA LYS A 10 35.22 -4.38 7.29
C LYS A 10 33.72 -4.04 7.32
N GLY A 11 33.38 -3.03 8.13
CA GLY A 11 32.03 -2.49 8.26
C GLY A 11 31.04 -3.35 9.06
N VAL A 12 31.52 -4.31 9.86
CA VAL A 12 30.66 -5.13 10.73
C VAL A 12 30.57 -4.49 12.12
N LEU A 13 29.35 -4.24 12.60
CA LEU A 13 29.07 -3.93 13.99
C LEU A 13 28.60 -5.19 14.70
N ILE A 14 29.22 -5.54 15.82
CA ILE A 14 28.78 -6.64 16.67
C ILE A 14 28.42 -6.04 18.04
N VAL A 15 27.18 -6.24 18.46
CA VAL A 15 26.68 -5.86 19.79
C VAL A 15 26.55 -7.14 20.59
N SER A 16 27.56 -7.45 21.41
CA SER A 16 27.58 -8.67 22.22
C SER A 16 26.46 -8.70 23.25
N GLU A 17 26.22 -9.89 23.81
CA GLU A 17 25.41 -10.07 25.00
C GLU A 17 25.85 -9.11 26.13
N ASP A 18 24.91 -8.73 27.00
CA ASP A 18 25.10 -7.75 28.08
C ASP A 18 25.53 -6.33 27.64
N THR A 19 25.58 -6.05 26.34
CA THR A 19 25.91 -4.73 25.82
C THR A 19 24.64 -3.91 25.54
N PHE A 20 24.64 -2.65 25.97
CA PHE A 20 23.54 -1.71 25.75
C PHE A 20 24.06 -0.49 24.99
N ILE A 21 23.52 -0.23 23.80
CA ILE A 21 23.89 0.92 22.97
C ILE A 21 22.69 1.85 22.84
N THR A 22 22.91 3.13 23.10
CA THR A 22 21.92 4.19 22.81
C THR A 22 22.53 5.21 21.86
N GLY A 23 21.88 5.47 20.72
CA GLY A 23 22.33 6.52 19.79
C GLY A 23 22.07 6.22 18.32
N LYS A 24 22.90 6.80 17.44
CA LYS A 24 22.78 6.64 15.98
C LYS A 24 23.98 5.86 15.43
N ILE A 25 23.70 4.76 14.76
CA ILE A 25 24.67 3.90 14.07
C ILE A 25 24.49 4.09 12.56
N ARG A 26 25.56 4.48 11.87
CA ARG A 26 25.59 4.75 10.41
C ARG A 26 26.86 4.16 9.79
N ASN A 27 26.90 4.07 8.46
CA ASN A 27 28.01 3.50 7.68
C ASN A 27 28.37 2.06 8.11
N CYS A 28 27.36 1.31 8.56
CA CYS A 28 27.50 -0.09 8.88
C CYS A 28 27.15 -0.90 7.64
N ARG A 29 27.97 -1.90 7.28
CA ARG A 29 27.62 -2.85 6.24
C ARG A 29 26.72 -3.93 6.82
N ARG A 30 27.10 -4.48 7.97
CA ARG A 30 26.38 -5.57 8.63
C ARG A 30 26.33 -5.35 10.14
N ALA A 31 25.14 -5.38 10.73
CA ALA A 31 24.96 -5.31 12.18
C ALA A 31 24.55 -6.69 12.71
N GLU A 32 25.29 -7.21 13.68
CA GLU A 32 24.98 -8.42 14.46
C GLU A 32 24.61 -8.00 15.87
N ILE A 33 23.35 -8.22 16.28
CA ILE A 33 22.83 -7.75 17.56
C ILE A 33 22.47 -8.95 18.44
N TYR A 34 23.30 -9.20 19.45
CA TYR A 34 23.05 -10.14 20.56
C TYR A 34 22.64 -9.41 21.84
N GLY A 35 23.08 -8.16 22.01
CA GLY A 35 22.70 -7.29 23.13
C GLY A 35 21.48 -6.43 22.83
N ARG A 36 21.42 -5.23 23.44
CA ARG A 36 20.31 -4.28 23.27
C ARG A 36 20.76 -3.00 22.56
N VAL A 37 19.98 -2.57 21.59
CA VAL A 37 20.21 -1.32 20.85
C VAL A 37 18.97 -0.44 20.90
N HIS A 38 19.11 0.78 21.38
CA HIS A 38 18.09 1.81 21.34
C HIS A 38 18.54 2.97 20.43
N GLY A 39 17.88 3.18 19.30
CA GLY A 39 18.04 4.41 18.53
C GLY A 39 17.92 4.24 17.02
N GLU A 40 18.81 4.86 16.25
CA GLU A 40 18.79 4.79 14.78
C GLU A 40 19.88 3.84 14.28
N LEU A 41 19.52 2.89 13.41
CA LEU A 41 20.45 1.99 12.75
C LEU A 41 20.28 2.09 11.22
N SER A 42 21.37 2.33 10.50
CA SER A 42 21.43 2.24 9.05
C SER A 42 22.53 1.27 8.65
N ALA A 43 22.15 0.15 8.03
CA ALA A 43 23.08 -0.86 7.54
C ALA A 43 22.64 -1.44 6.18
N GLU A 44 23.48 -2.22 5.49
CA GLU A 44 23.02 -3.01 4.34
C GLU A 44 22.29 -4.27 4.84
N ALA A 45 22.84 -4.93 5.86
CA ALA A 45 22.25 -6.11 6.50
C ALA A 45 22.13 -5.93 8.03
N VAL A 46 20.99 -6.31 8.60
CA VAL A 46 20.75 -6.31 10.05
C VAL A 46 20.33 -7.69 10.50
N HIS A 47 21.08 -8.28 11.42
CA HIS A 47 20.75 -9.53 12.06
C HIS A 47 20.54 -9.31 13.55
N ILE A 48 19.35 -9.66 14.04
CA ILE A 48 19.03 -9.65 15.46
C ILE A 48 18.96 -11.10 15.89
N HIS A 49 19.96 -11.53 16.67
CA HIS A 49 20.05 -12.90 17.16
C HIS A 49 19.06 -13.12 18.29
N GLU A 50 18.85 -14.39 18.63
CA GLU A 50 18.09 -14.79 19.81
C GLU A 50 18.66 -14.11 21.07
N GLY A 51 17.79 -13.57 21.93
CA GLY A 51 18.18 -12.76 23.10
C GLY A 51 18.54 -11.30 22.80
N GLY A 52 18.84 -10.97 21.54
CA GLY A 52 19.09 -9.61 21.09
C GLY A 52 17.81 -8.78 20.96
N SER A 53 17.92 -7.47 21.19
CA SER A 53 16.80 -6.55 20.95
C SER A 53 17.21 -5.23 20.31
N PHE A 54 16.36 -4.76 19.40
CA PHE A 54 16.46 -3.43 18.81
C PHE A 54 15.17 -2.64 19.06
N GLN A 55 15.31 -1.42 19.55
CA GLN A 55 14.21 -0.47 19.72
C GLN A 55 14.54 0.86 19.03
N GLY A 56 13.71 1.29 18.07
CA GLY A 56 13.87 2.61 17.45
C GLY A 56 13.62 2.61 15.95
N ARG A 57 14.54 3.19 15.17
CA ARG A 57 14.42 3.31 13.70
C ARG A 57 15.52 2.54 12.99
N ALA A 58 15.16 1.51 12.24
CA ALA A 58 16.10 0.72 11.45
C ALA A 58 15.89 0.92 9.96
N ARG A 59 16.98 1.04 9.20
CA ARG A 59 17.00 0.99 7.73
C ARG A 59 18.01 -0.04 7.26
N ALA A 60 17.55 -0.99 6.46
CA ALA A 60 18.37 -2.05 5.90
C ALA A 60 17.94 -2.41 4.47
N ASP A 61 18.83 -3.06 3.72
CA ASP A 61 18.42 -3.73 2.48
C ASP A 61 17.86 -5.12 2.83
N ASN A 62 18.49 -5.84 3.77
CA ASN A 62 18.02 -7.14 4.27
C ASN A 62 18.01 -7.19 5.81
N ALA A 63 17.07 -7.95 6.37
CA ALA A 63 16.99 -8.19 7.81
C ALA A 63 16.71 -9.66 8.14
N ASP A 64 17.41 -10.22 9.13
CA ASP A 64 17.20 -11.58 9.66
C ASP A 64 16.95 -11.48 11.17
N ILE A 65 15.76 -11.87 11.62
CA ILE A 65 15.26 -11.58 12.96
C ILE A 65 14.97 -12.88 13.71
N SER A 66 15.84 -13.24 14.64
CA SER A 66 15.66 -14.29 15.65
C SER A 66 15.40 -13.74 17.05
N GLY A 67 15.59 -12.43 17.28
CA GLY A 67 15.30 -11.76 18.56
C GLY A 67 14.12 -10.80 18.44
N VAL A 68 14.18 -9.69 19.20
CA VAL A 68 13.10 -8.69 19.25
C VAL A 68 13.44 -7.44 18.45
N LEU A 69 12.56 -7.07 17.52
CA LEU A 69 12.65 -5.84 16.74
C LEU A 69 11.41 -4.97 16.99
N GLN A 70 11.59 -3.80 17.60
CA GLN A 70 10.49 -2.88 17.88
C GLN A 70 10.74 -1.48 17.30
N GLY A 71 9.76 -0.95 16.55
CA GLY A 71 9.72 0.46 16.15
C GLY A 71 9.44 0.70 14.68
N ASN A 72 10.12 1.68 14.08
CA ASN A 72 9.94 2.05 12.67
C ASN A 72 11.04 1.41 11.81
N VAL A 73 10.68 0.39 11.04
CA VAL A 73 11.63 -0.43 10.28
C VAL A 73 11.37 -0.27 8.79
N VAL A 74 12.44 -0.04 8.03
CA VAL A 74 12.39 -0.03 6.55
C VAL A 74 13.42 -1.03 6.04
N VAL A 75 12.95 -2.11 5.42
CA VAL A 75 13.78 -3.14 4.78
C VAL A 75 13.48 -3.14 3.28
N ARG A 76 14.48 -2.87 2.43
CA ARG A 76 14.20 -2.70 1.00
C ARG A 76 13.89 -4.00 0.27
N ASN A 77 14.58 -5.09 0.60
CA ASN A 77 14.52 -6.33 -0.16
C ASN A 77 13.77 -7.41 0.62
N LEU A 78 14.40 -8.03 1.63
CA LEU A 78 13.82 -9.16 2.36
C LEU A 78 13.97 -8.96 3.87
N ILE A 79 12.85 -9.07 4.58
CA ILE A 79 12.83 -9.34 6.02
C ILE A 79 12.51 -10.82 6.25
N ASN A 80 13.39 -11.51 6.96
CA ASN A 80 13.22 -12.90 7.36
C ASN A 80 13.00 -12.96 8.87
N ILE A 81 11.83 -13.44 9.31
CA ILE A 81 11.48 -13.61 10.71
C ILE A 81 11.61 -15.10 11.04
N ARG A 82 12.62 -15.44 11.84
CA ARG A 82 12.90 -16.81 12.28
C ARG A 82 11.88 -17.27 13.32
N SER A 83 11.92 -18.56 13.65
CA SER A 83 10.99 -19.17 14.61
C SER A 83 10.92 -18.52 16.00
N THR A 84 11.95 -17.78 16.42
CA THR A 84 12.00 -17.03 17.68
C THR A 84 11.88 -15.52 17.50
N GLY A 85 11.77 -15.04 16.26
CA GLY A 85 11.74 -13.63 15.92
C GLY A 85 10.43 -12.98 16.31
N GLU A 86 10.49 -11.82 16.96
CA GLU A 86 9.34 -10.98 17.25
C GLU A 86 9.54 -9.59 16.67
N VAL A 87 8.68 -9.21 15.73
CA VAL A 87 8.73 -7.89 15.08
C VAL A 87 7.46 -7.12 15.41
N SER A 88 7.59 -5.91 15.95
CA SER A 88 6.45 -5.03 16.24
C SER A 88 6.70 -3.56 15.88
N GLY A 89 5.63 -2.84 15.53
CA GLY A 89 5.67 -1.43 15.13
C GLY A 89 5.37 -1.20 13.65
N ASN A 90 5.92 -0.16 13.03
CA ASN A 90 5.66 0.16 11.63
C ASN A 90 6.75 -0.44 10.75
N VAL A 91 6.41 -1.42 9.92
CA VAL A 91 7.39 -2.15 9.11
C VAL A 91 7.07 -1.99 7.63
N GLN A 92 8.00 -1.40 6.89
CA GLN A 92 8.00 -1.36 5.43
C GLN A 92 8.99 -2.39 4.93
N TYR A 93 8.56 -3.31 4.08
CA TYR A 93 9.40 -4.37 3.53
C TYR A 93 9.10 -4.59 2.04
N GLY A 94 10.11 -5.02 1.28
CA GLY A 94 9.89 -5.49 -0.10
C GLY A 94 9.25 -6.88 -0.13
N GLN A 95 9.87 -7.83 0.57
CA GLN A 95 9.42 -9.21 0.72
C GLN A 95 9.52 -9.63 2.19
N LEU A 96 8.61 -10.50 2.61
CA LEU A 96 8.56 -11.09 3.94
C LEU A 96 8.67 -12.62 3.83
N ALA A 97 9.61 -13.20 4.58
CA ALA A 97 9.67 -14.62 4.86
C ALA A 97 9.51 -14.84 6.37
N MET A 98 8.75 -15.85 6.77
CA MET A 98 8.50 -16.14 8.17
C MET A 98 8.51 -17.66 8.41
N GLU A 99 9.25 -18.08 9.42
CA GLU A 99 9.30 -19.47 9.88
C GLU A 99 8.19 -19.75 10.90
N GLU A 100 7.85 -21.04 11.07
CA GLU A 100 6.88 -21.47 12.09
C GLU A 100 7.37 -21.06 13.49
N GLY A 101 6.56 -20.29 14.22
CA GLY A 101 6.87 -19.72 15.53
C GLY A 101 7.23 -18.23 15.52
N GLY A 102 7.60 -17.67 14.37
CA GLY A 102 7.85 -16.23 14.22
C GLY A 102 6.58 -15.41 14.45
N SER A 103 6.73 -14.24 15.08
CA SER A 103 5.64 -13.32 15.38
C SER A 103 5.85 -11.96 14.71
N LEU A 104 4.82 -11.48 14.02
CA LEU A 104 4.78 -10.16 13.39
C LEU A 104 3.52 -9.42 13.85
N ALA A 105 3.70 -8.40 14.69
CA ALA A 105 2.67 -7.47 15.13
C ALA A 105 2.99 -6.07 14.60
N ALA A 106 2.93 -5.91 13.28
CA ALA A 106 3.30 -4.67 12.60
C ALA A 106 2.11 -3.97 11.93
N GLU A 107 2.10 -2.63 11.97
CA GLU A 107 1.29 -1.84 11.05
C GLU A 107 1.96 -1.89 9.67
N VAL A 108 1.39 -2.70 8.78
CA VAL A 108 1.71 -2.64 7.35
C VAL A 108 1.16 -1.32 6.85
N ARG A 109 2.04 -0.47 6.28
CA ARG A 109 1.63 0.87 5.87
C ARG A 109 0.86 0.80 4.57
N ASN A 110 -0.46 0.67 4.69
CA ASN A 110 -1.41 0.81 3.59
C ASN A 110 -1.13 2.09 2.78
N VAL A 111 -0.97 1.97 1.46
CA VAL A 111 -0.96 3.16 0.59
C VAL A 111 -2.39 3.46 0.19
N PRO A 112 -2.92 4.67 0.42
CA PRO A 112 -4.28 4.96 -0.01
C PRO A 112 -4.42 4.93 -1.54
N PRO A 113 -5.59 4.53 -2.06
CA PRO A 113 -5.82 4.43 -3.50
C PRO A 113 -5.87 5.81 -4.14
N VAL A 114 -5.52 5.88 -5.43
CA VAL A 114 -5.58 7.11 -6.22
C VAL A 114 -6.55 6.93 -7.39
N ILE A 115 -7.44 7.90 -7.57
CA ILE A 115 -8.33 7.97 -8.74
C ILE A 115 -7.53 8.52 -9.94
N GLY A 116 -7.68 7.86 -11.08
CA GLY A 116 -7.21 8.30 -12.39
C GLY A 116 -8.32 8.29 -13.44
N GLY A 117 -7.94 8.41 -14.70
CA GLY A 117 -8.84 8.72 -15.82
C GLY A 117 -8.91 10.22 -16.09
N ASP A 118 -9.60 10.61 -17.15
CA ASP A 118 -9.84 12.02 -17.46
C ASP A 118 -11.05 12.62 -16.73
N LEU A 119 -11.90 11.77 -16.14
CA LEU A 119 -13.14 12.12 -15.44
C LEU A 119 -14.16 12.84 -16.32
N ASP A 120 -14.12 12.62 -17.63
CA ASP A 120 -14.95 13.28 -18.63
C ASP A 120 -15.71 12.27 -19.52
N LEU A 121 -16.99 12.04 -19.20
CA LEU A 121 -17.86 11.17 -19.97
C LEU A 121 -18.68 11.95 -21.00
N THR A 122 -19.10 11.28 -22.08
CA THR A 122 -20.12 11.81 -23.01
C THR A 122 -21.27 10.84 -23.17
N VAL A 123 -22.50 11.31 -22.97
CA VAL A 123 -23.72 10.51 -23.11
C VAL A 123 -24.75 11.22 -23.99
N TYR A 124 -25.57 10.46 -24.70
CA TYR A 124 -26.77 11.02 -25.34
C TYR A 124 -27.90 11.08 -24.33
N ARG A 125 -28.72 12.13 -24.40
CA ARG A 125 -29.91 12.29 -23.56
C ARG A 125 -30.77 11.01 -23.53
N SER A 126 -31.16 10.61 -22.33
CA SER A 126 -31.99 9.41 -22.05
C SER A 126 -31.35 8.08 -22.47
N ARG A 127 -30.02 8.06 -22.69
CA ARG A 127 -29.25 6.84 -22.97
C ARG A 127 -28.27 6.53 -21.86
N SER A 128 -27.64 5.37 -22.01
CA SER A 128 -26.53 4.92 -21.19
C SER A 128 -25.22 4.99 -21.97
N VAL A 129 -24.13 5.20 -21.25
CA VAL A 129 -22.75 5.06 -21.73
C VAL A 129 -21.98 4.19 -20.74
N VAL A 130 -21.12 3.31 -21.23
CA VAL A 130 -20.20 2.53 -20.40
C VAL A 130 -19.13 3.47 -19.85
N ILE A 131 -18.83 3.35 -18.56
CA ILE A 131 -17.70 4.05 -17.94
C ILE A 131 -16.47 3.19 -18.19
N THR A 132 -15.53 3.70 -18.99
CA THR A 132 -14.31 2.98 -19.36
C THR A 132 -13.14 3.36 -18.44
N LEU A 133 -12.04 2.63 -18.55
CA LEU A 133 -10.81 2.93 -17.81
C LEU A 133 -10.12 4.23 -18.27
N GLU A 134 -10.49 4.77 -19.44
CA GLU A 134 -10.03 6.09 -19.87
C GLU A 134 -10.77 7.19 -19.08
N ASP A 135 -12.05 6.97 -18.78
CA ASP A 135 -12.88 7.93 -18.06
C ASP A 135 -12.61 7.90 -16.54
N LEU A 136 -12.51 6.69 -15.98
CA LEU A 136 -12.38 6.49 -14.53
C LEU A 136 -11.61 5.20 -14.22
N THR A 137 -10.62 5.29 -13.35
CA THR A 137 -9.90 4.12 -12.81
C THR A 137 -9.39 4.40 -11.41
N ALA A 138 -9.08 3.36 -10.64
CA ALA A 138 -8.34 3.43 -9.38
C ALA A 138 -7.01 2.70 -9.52
N ILE A 139 -5.96 3.23 -8.90
CA ILE A 139 -4.65 2.61 -8.81
C ILE A 139 -4.25 2.54 -7.34
N ASP A 140 -3.90 1.33 -6.91
CA ASP A 140 -3.39 1.06 -5.58
C ASP A 140 -2.23 0.05 -5.68
N PRO A 141 -1.06 0.30 -5.06
CA PRO A 141 0.09 -0.58 -5.16
C PRO A 141 0.03 -1.82 -4.24
N ASP A 142 -0.86 -1.85 -3.25
CA ASP A 142 -0.98 -2.94 -2.26
C ASP A 142 -2.34 -3.66 -2.26
N ASP A 143 -3.35 -3.16 -2.99
CA ASP A 143 -4.65 -3.80 -3.17
C ASP A 143 -4.94 -4.28 -4.61
N GLU A 144 -5.72 -5.36 -4.74
CA GLU A 144 -6.21 -5.85 -6.04
C GLU A 144 -7.44 -5.05 -6.52
N ALA A 145 -7.73 -5.06 -7.83
CA ALA A 145 -8.87 -4.34 -8.42
C ALA A 145 -10.25 -4.69 -7.81
N LYS A 146 -10.42 -5.91 -7.29
CA LYS A 146 -11.68 -6.32 -6.63
C LYS A 146 -11.85 -5.70 -5.23
N ASP A 147 -10.75 -5.27 -4.63
CA ASP A 147 -10.68 -4.73 -3.27
C ASP A 147 -10.75 -3.19 -3.26
N LEU A 148 -10.71 -2.56 -4.43
CA LEU A 148 -10.91 -1.12 -4.62
C LEU A 148 -12.38 -0.82 -4.92
N THR A 149 -13.08 -0.23 -3.95
CA THR A 149 -14.51 0.09 -4.04
C THR A 149 -14.73 1.58 -4.28
N PHE A 150 -15.34 1.93 -5.42
CA PHE A 150 -15.86 3.26 -5.68
C PHE A 150 -17.18 3.46 -4.92
N THR A 151 -17.34 4.64 -4.30
CA THR A 151 -18.60 5.13 -3.75
C THR A 151 -19.04 6.35 -4.53
N VAL A 152 -20.26 6.30 -5.08
CA VAL A 152 -20.89 7.35 -5.88
C VAL A 152 -21.73 8.25 -4.97
N SER A 153 -21.65 9.56 -5.18
CA SER A 153 -22.48 10.54 -4.50
C SER A 153 -22.82 11.72 -5.42
N ASN A 154 -23.72 12.61 -4.98
CA ASN A 154 -24.05 13.86 -5.67
C ASN A 154 -24.36 13.70 -7.18
N ALA A 155 -25.04 12.62 -7.56
CA ALA A 155 -25.42 12.40 -8.95
C ALA A 155 -26.44 13.47 -9.42
N VAL A 156 -26.20 14.01 -10.62
CA VAL A 156 -27.02 15.07 -11.24
C VAL A 156 -27.40 14.64 -12.66
N ASN A 157 -28.69 14.78 -12.99
CA ASN A 157 -29.26 14.50 -14.32
C ASN A 157 -28.98 13.07 -14.85
N GLY A 158 -28.89 12.12 -13.92
CA GLY A 158 -28.64 10.72 -14.22
C GLY A 158 -28.16 9.95 -13.00
N HIS A 159 -27.78 8.70 -13.20
CA HIS A 159 -27.28 7.81 -12.15
C HIS A 159 -26.29 6.79 -12.70
N VAL A 160 -25.43 6.27 -11.82
CA VAL A 160 -24.57 5.12 -12.11
C VAL A 160 -25.35 3.83 -11.90
N ALA A 161 -25.16 2.84 -12.78
CA ALA A 161 -25.83 1.54 -12.72
C ALA A 161 -24.93 0.42 -13.27
N MET A 162 -25.32 -0.83 -12.99
CA MET A 162 -24.77 -1.99 -13.70
C MET A 162 -25.40 -2.09 -15.11
N ALA A 163 -24.61 -2.56 -16.07
CA ALA A 163 -25.01 -2.67 -17.48
C ALA A 163 -26.15 -3.68 -17.70
N ASP A 164 -26.24 -4.72 -16.87
CA ASP A 164 -27.31 -5.73 -16.89
C ASP A 164 -28.60 -5.27 -16.18
N ALA A 165 -28.51 -4.20 -15.37
CA ALA A 165 -29.63 -3.62 -14.65
C ALA A 165 -29.64 -2.07 -14.77
N PRO A 166 -29.73 -1.50 -15.99
CA PRO A 166 -29.53 -0.07 -16.23
C PRO A 166 -30.58 0.85 -15.58
N GLY A 167 -31.67 0.30 -15.06
CA GLY A 167 -32.71 1.03 -14.33
C GLY A 167 -32.47 1.13 -12.82
N ALA A 168 -31.59 0.31 -12.26
CA ALA A 168 -31.30 0.29 -10.84
C ALA A 168 -30.05 1.15 -10.58
N ALA A 169 -30.22 2.24 -9.84
CA ALA A 169 -29.09 3.03 -9.38
C ALA A 169 -28.26 2.23 -8.38
N ILE A 170 -26.94 2.33 -8.50
CA ILE A 170 -25.98 1.77 -7.54
C ILE A 170 -25.18 2.91 -6.93
N GLU A 171 -24.84 2.76 -5.66
CA GLU A 171 -23.98 3.70 -4.94
C GLU A 171 -22.54 3.20 -4.85
N THR A 172 -22.29 1.92 -5.17
CA THR A 172 -20.95 1.33 -5.13
C THR A 172 -20.70 0.36 -6.27
N PHE A 173 -19.45 0.27 -6.70
CA PHE A 173 -18.93 -0.71 -7.65
C PHE A 173 -17.41 -0.86 -7.45
N THR A 174 -16.81 -1.93 -7.96
CA THR A 174 -15.36 -2.17 -7.81
C THR A 174 -14.56 -1.74 -9.05
N GLN A 175 -13.26 -1.55 -8.90
CA GLN A 175 -12.36 -1.39 -10.05
C GLN A 175 -12.44 -2.61 -11.00
N ALA A 176 -12.60 -3.83 -10.47
CA ALA A 176 -12.82 -5.03 -11.28
C ALA A 176 -14.12 -4.97 -12.11
N ASP A 177 -15.17 -4.29 -11.64
CA ASP A 177 -16.41 -4.08 -12.41
C ASP A 177 -16.20 -3.13 -13.60
N LEU A 178 -15.38 -2.08 -13.42
CA LEU A 178 -14.97 -1.18 -14.51
C LEU A 178 -14.14 -1.92 -15.55
N GLU A 179 -13.16 -2.71 -15.13
CA GLU A 179 -12.32 -3.52 -16.02
C GLU A 179 -13.14 -4.54 -16.82
N ALA A 180 -14.22 -5.05 -16.23
CA ALA A 180 -15.18 -5.93 -16.89
C ALA A 180 -16.21 -5.21 -17.77
N ASN A 181 -16.14 -3.87 -17.91
CA ASN A 181 -17.11 -3.02 -18.62
C ASN A 181 -18.56 -3.18 -18.14
N LYS A 182 -18.76 -3.42 -16.85
CA LYS A 182 -20.09 -3.64 -16.26
C LYS A 182 -20.76 -2.38 -15.74
N VAL A 183 -20.01 -1.29 -15.58
CA VAL A 183 -20.53 -0.05 -14.99
C VAL A 183 -20.90 0.94 -16.08
N ILE A 184 -22.08 1.55 -15.96
CA ILE A 184 -22.59 2.55 -16.89
C ILE A 184 -23.05 3.81 -16.16
N PHE A 185 -23.02 4.94 -16.85
CA PHE A 185 -23.81 6.11 -16.49
C PHE A 185 -25.06 6.16 -17.35
N ARG A 186 -26.23 6.37 -16.73
CA ARG A 186 -27.51 6.55 -17.42
C ARG A 186 -28.03 7.97 -17.21
N HIS A 187 -28.23 8.69 -18.30
CA HIS A 187 -28.88 9.99 -18.27
C HIS A 187 -30.40 9.84 -18.11
N ASP A 188 -31.02 10.64 -17.25
CA ASP A 188 -32.45 10.53 -16.88
C ASP A 188 -33.41 11.19 -17.89
N GLY A 189 -32.91 12.11 -18.71
CA GLY A 189 -33.67 12.86 -19.71
C GLY A 189 -33.80 14.35 -19.41
N SER A 190 -33.43 14.78 -18.20
CA SER A 190 -33.47 16.15 -17.71
C SER A 190 -32.79 17.14 -18.68
N PRO A 191 -33.42 18.29 -18.98
CA PRO A 191 -32.91 19.26 -19.96
C PRO A 191 -31.53 19.80 -19.59
N GLY A 192 -30.78 20.27 -20.58
CA GLY A 192 -29.41 20.78 -20.41
C GLY A 192 -28.34 19.86 -20.97
N GLU A 193 -27.09 20.31 -20.90
CA GLU A 193 -25.91 19.67 -21.53
C GLU A 193 -24.93 19.08 -20.51
N ARG A 194 -25.28 19.14 -19.21
CA ARG A 194 -24.40 18.70 -18.12
C ARG A 194 -25.12 17.75 -17.19
N ALA A 195 -24.44 16.66 -16.90
CA ALA A 195 -24.73 15.70 -15.85
C ALA A 195 -23.41 15.39 -15.12
N GLY A 196 -23.46 14.61 -14.05
CA GLY A 196 -22.24 14.24 -13.34
C GLY A 196 -22.52 13.52 -12.04
N PHE A 197 -21.46 13.08 -11.39
CA PHE A 197 -21.49 12.48 -10.06
C PHE A 197 -20.12 12.59 -9.42
N ASP A 198 -20.07 12.54 -8.10
CA ASP A 198 -18.82 12.50 -7.35
C ASP A 198 -18.46 11.07 -6.98
N VAL A 199 -17.16 10.80 -6.90
CA VAL A 199 -16.60 9.51 -6.49
C VAL A 199 -15.52 9.64 -5.42
N ILE A 200 -15.50 8.67 -4.51
CA ILE A 200 -14.37 8.33 -3.63
C ILE A 200 -14.05 6.86 -3.86
N VAL A 201 -12.77 6.48 -3.81
CA VAL A 201 -12.35 5.07 -3.76
C VAL A 201 -11.88 4.75 -2.35
N THR A 202 -12.28 3.57 -1.86
CA THR A 202 -11.83 3.00 -0.59
C THR A 202 -11.19 1.64 -0.85
N ASP A 203 -10.05 1.37 -0.24
CA ASP A 203 -9.38 0.06 -0.28
C ASP A 203 -9.91 -0.92 0.79
N ALA A 204 -9.38 -2.15 0.83
CA ALA A 204 -9.81 -3.16 1.79
C ALA A 204 -9.45 -2.83 3.25
N SER A 205 -8.44 -1.98 3.48
CA SER A 205 -8.06 -1.51 4.82
C SER A 205 -8.95 -0.36 5.32
N GLY A 206 -9.73 0.26 4.42
CA GLY A 206 -10.60 1.40 4.68
C GLY A 206 -9.95 2.75 4.43
N ALA A 207 -8.73 2.83 3.88
CA ALA A 207 -8.16 4.11 3.47
C ALA A 207 -8.84 4.58 2.17
N THR A 208 -8.85 5.89 1.96
CA THR A 208 -9.63 6.52 0.89
C THR A 208 -8.75 7.37 -0.02
N SER A 209 -9.24 7.61 -1.24
CA SER A 209 -8.63 8.53 -2.21
C SER A 209 -8.66 10.01 -1.78
N GLY A 210 -9.14 10.32 -0.58
CA GLY A 210 -9.21 11.67 -0.02
C GLY A 210 -10.54 12.36 -0.29
N LYS A 211 -10.50 13.56 -0.88
CA LYS A 211 -11.72 14.32 -1.18
C LYS A 211 -12.47 13.68 -2.36
N PRO A 212 -13.82 13.79 -2.42
CA PRO A 212 -14.56 13.39 -3.60
C PRO A 212 -14.03 14.09 -4.86
N GLN A 213 -13.95 13.33 -5.95
CA GLN A 213 -13.63 13.86 -7.29
C GLN A 213 -14.88 13.79 -8.16
N THR A 214 -15.12 14.84 -8.96
CA THR A 214 -16.29 14.93 -9.83
C THR A 214 -15.99 14.33 -11.19
N VAL A 215 -16.82 13.37 -11.61
CA VAL A 215 -16.91 12.91 -13.00
C VAL A 215 -17.91 13.79 -13.73
N ASN A 216 -17.44 14.54 -14.72
CA ASN A 216 -18.28 15.38 -15.55
C ASN A 216 -18.89 14.54 -16.67
N VAL A 217 -20.17 14.70 -16.93
CA VAL A 217 -20.86 14.01 -18.02
C VAL A 217 -21.44 15.04 -18.98
N ASN A 218 -20.85 15.12 -20.17
CA ASN A 218 -21.32 15.96 -21.27
C ASN A 218 -22.52 15.30 -21.96
N VAL A 219 -23.65 16.00 -22.00
CA VAL A 219 -24.91 15.48 -22.55
C VAL A 219 -25.13 16.02 -23.95
N ARG A 220 -25.14 15.11 -24.93
CA ARG A 220 -25.47 15.44 -26.32
C ARG A 220 -26.96 15.26 -26.60
N ASN A 221 -27.51 16.19 -27.37
CA ASN A 221 -28.82 16.02 -27.99
C ASN A 221 -28.65 15.17 -29.27
N ARG A 222 -29.65 14.34 -29.54
CA ARG A 222 -29.70 13.53 -30.75
C ARG A 222 -30.02 14.38 -31.97
#